data_AF-A0A150PRI6-F1
#
_entry.id   AF-A0A150PRI6-F1
#
_cell.length_a   1.000
_cell.length_b   1.000
_cell.length_c   1.000
_cell.angle_alpha   90.00
_cell.angle_beta   90.00
_cell.angle_gamma   90.00
#
_symmetry.space_group_name_H-M   'P 1'
#
loop_
_entity.id
_entity.type
_entity.pdbx_description
1 polymer ?
#
loop_
_entity_poly.entity_id
_entity_poly.type
_entity_poly.pdbx_seq_one_letter_code
_entity_poly.pdbx_strand_id
1 'polypeptide(L)'
;MTTPVSRILVDLSHTVEHGMVTYKGVPAPVLCDFLSREQSRAVYAEGVEFHIGRIDMVANTGTYVDSPFHRYADGKDLAALPLESLADLESVVVEARDRSGRAIDEGAFEGLDLAGKAVLVRTGWSDHWRTDRYFEGHPFLTRGAARLLAGAGAAFVGVDTYNIDDTADPTRPVHSILLGADIPICEHMTGLDQLPAAG
;
A
#
# COMPACT_ATOMS: atom_id res chain seq x y z
N MET A 1 -7.20 -16.78 -35.28
CA MET A 1 -7.99 -16.67 -34.03
C MET A 1 -6.98 -16.59 -32.90
N THR A 2 -6.73 -15.40 -32.38
CA THR A 2 -5.88 -15.20 -31.20
C THR A 2 -6.64 -15.69 -29.99
N THR A 3 -6.10 -16.71 -29.31
CA THR A 3 -6.63 -17.20 -28.04
C THR A 3 -6.72 -16.02 -27.07
N PRO A 4 -7.88 -15.76 -26.42
CA PRO A 4 -7.95 -14.70 -25.43
C PRO A 4 -6.99 -15.06 -24.30
N VAL A 5 -5.98 -14.20 -24.09
CA VAL A 5 -5.09 -14.32 -22.94
C VAL A 5 -5.96 -14.08 -21.71
N SER A 6 -6.11 -15.08 -20.85
CA SER A 6 -6.83 -14.89 -19.58
C SER A 6 -6.02 -13.94 -18.70
N ARG A 7 -6.54 -12.74 -18.48
CA ARG A 7 -5.99 -11.83 -17.47
C ARG A 7 -6.27 -12.41 -16.09
N ILE A 8 -5.23 -12.56 -15.28
CA ILE A 8 -5.33 -12.92 -13.87
C ILE A 8 -5.30 -11.60 -13.08
N LEU A 9 -6.26 -11.43 -12.17
CA LEU A 9 -6.26 -10.33 -11.21
C LEU A 9 -5.82 -10.91 -9.86
N VAL A 10 -4.77 -10.33 -9.29
CA VAL A 10 -4.26 -10.68 -7.97
C VAL A 10 -4.66 -9.58 -7.00
N ASP A 11 -5.27 -9.95 -5.87
CA ASP A 11 -5.56 -8.99 -4.81
C ASP A 11 -4.30 -8.78 -3.96
N LEU A 12 -3.85 -7.53 -3.89
CA LEU A 12 -2.66 -7.13 -3.14
C LEU A 12 -3.00 -6.47 -1.80
N SER A 13 -4.26 -6.54 -1.38
CA SER A 13 -4.77 -5.85 -0.20
C SER A 13 -5.08 -6.81 0.96
N HIS A 14 -4.79 -6.37 2.18
CA HIS A 14 -5.33 -7.00 3.37
C HIS A 14 -6.78 -6.57 3.61
N THR A 15 -7.66 -7.52 3.94
CA THR A 15 -9.04 -7.23 4.36
C THR A 15 -9.07 -6.32 5.60
N VAL A 16 -9.87 -5.26 5.52
CA VAL A 16 -10.13 -4.38 6.66
C VAL A 16 -11.27 -4.91 7.52
N GLU A 17 -11.01 -5.10 8.82
CA GLU A 17 -11.94 -5.65 9.81
C GLU A 17 -12.16 -4.67 10.96
N HIS A 18 -13.37 -4.66 11.54
CA HIS A 18 -13.65 -3.87 12.74
C HIS A 18 -12.65 -4.16 13.86
N GLY A 19 -12.06 -3.10 14.43
CA GLY A 19 -11.18 -3.22 15.59
C GLY A 19 -9.78 -3.76 15.27
N MET A 20 -9.45 -4.01 14.00
CA MET A 20 -8.11 -4.45 13.64
C MET A 20 -7.06 -3.37 13.95
N VAL A 21 -5.88 -3.79 14.40
CA VAL A 21 -4.75 -2.89 14.61
C VAL A 21 -3.83 -2.97 13.40
N THR A 22 -3.68 -1.85 12.69
CA THR A 22 -2.81 -1.74 11.51
C THR A 22 -1.55 -0.95 11.81
N TYR A 23 -1.63 -0.02 12.76
CA TYR A 23 -0.51 0.79 13.23
C TYR A 23 -0.64 1.04 14.72
N LYS A 24 0.40 0.71 15.50
CA LYS A 24 0.36 0.84 16.97
C LYS A 24 0.17 2.33 17.34
N GLY A 25 -0.89 2.62 18.11
CA GLY A 25 -1.22 3.97 18.55
C GLY A 25 -2.17 4.74 17.62
N VAL A 26 -2.54 4.18 16.47
CA VAL A 26 -3.58 4.73 15.58
C VAL A 26 -4.93 4.08 15.93
N PRO A 27 -6.04 4.85 15.96
CA PRO A 27 -7.37 4.28 16.19
C PRO A 27 -7.72 3.16 15.19
N ALA A 28 -8.22 2.05 15.72
CA ALA A 28 -8.73 0.95 14.90
C ALA A 28 -10.01 1.35 14.15
N PRO A 29 -10.27 0.79 12.96
CA PRO A 29 -11.45 1.13 12.19
C PRO A 29 -12.74 0.63 12.87
N VAL A 30 -13.78 1.47 12.82
CA VAL A 30 -15.13 1.15 13.27
C VAL A 30 -16.00 0.87 12.05
N LEU A 31 -16.40 -0.39 11.90
CA LEU A 31 -17.35 -0.83 10.87
C LEU A 31 -18.64 -1.20 11.59
N CYS A 32 -19.70 -0.44 11.35
CA CYS A 32 -20.99 -0.65 12.01
C CYS A 32 -22.16 -0.30 11.08
N ASP A 33 -23.38 -0.50 11.56
CA ASP A 33 -24.57 -0.17 10.81
C ASP A 33 -24.93 1.31 11.02
N PHE A 34 -25.04 2.06 9.93
CA PHE A 34 -25.81 3.30 9.93
C PHE A 34 -27.31 3.00 9.91
N LEU A 35 -27.71 2.01 9.12
CA LEU A 35 -29.06 1.46 9.07
C LEU A 35 -28.97 -0.07 8.94
N SER A 36 -29.43 -0.80 9.96
CA SER A 36 -29.52 -2.25 9.89
C SER A 36 -30.69 -2.70 9.02
N ARG A 37 -30.65 -3.96 8.54
CA ARG A 37 -31.78 -4.54 7.79
C ARG A 37 -33.06 -4.54 8.61
N GLU A 38 -33.00 -4.88 9.89
CA GLU A 38 -34.19 -4.86 10.74
C GLU A 38 -34.74 -3.46 10.95
N GLN A 39 -33.85 -2.48 11.16
CA GLN A 39 -34.26 -1.07 11.29
C GLN A 39 -34.89 -0.54 10.00
N SER A 40 -34.40 -0.98 8.84
CA SER A 40 -34.94 -0.56 7.55
C SER A 40 -36.41 -0.95 7.35
N ARG A 41 -36.87 -2.06 7.96
CA ARG A 41 -38.28 -2.51 7.88
C ARG A 41 -39.28 -1.51 8.45
N ALA A 42 -38.84 -0.63 9.37
CA ALA A 42 -39.69 0.42 9.92
C ALA A 42 -39.91 1.60 8.94
N VAL A 43 -39.11 1.68 7.89
CA VAL A 43 -39.12 2.78 6.90
C VAL A 43 -39.67 2.32 5.55
N TYR A 44 -39.36 1.08 5.15
CA TYR A 44 -39.68 0.55 3.83
C TYR A 44 -40.86 -0.43 3.84
N ALA A 45 -41.41 -0.67 2.65
CA ALA A 45 -42.54 -1.59 2.48
C ALA A 45 -42.17 -3.04 2.84
N GLU A 46 -43.19 -3.85 3.11
CA GLU A 46 -43.02 -5.28 3.38
C GLU A 46 -42.24 -5.98 2.25
N GLY A 47 -41.24 -6.78 2.64
CA GLY A 47 -40.34 -7.47 1.71
C GLY A 47 -39.21 -6.61 1.14
N VAL A 48 -39.10 -5.33 1.53
CA VAL A 48 -38.01 -4.44 1.11
C VAL A 48 -37.12 -4.10 2.30
N GLU A 49 -35.85 -4.51 2.24
CA GLU A 49 -34.87 -4.29 3.31
C GLU A 49 -33.57 -3.76 2.74
N PHE A 50 -32.94 -2.84 3.48
CA PHE A 50 -31.65 -2.26 3.14
C PHE A 50 -30.67 -2.38 4.30
N HIS A 51 -29.39 -2.48 3.97
CA HIS A 51 -28.29 -2.31 4.91
C HIS A 51 -27.44 -1.14 4.44
N ILE A 52 -27.14 -0.22 5.34
CA ILE A 52 -26.23 0.88 5.09
C ILE A 52 -25.15 0.82 6.16
N GLY A 53 -23.92 0.48 5.74
CA GLY A 53 -22.76 0.49 6.62
C GLY A 53 -22.24 1.90 6.87
N ARG A 54 -21.72 2.13 8.07
CA ARG A 54 -20.86 3.26 8.42
C ARG A 54 -19.44 2.73 8.65
N ILE A 55 -18.48 3.43 8.06
CA ILE A 55 -17.06 3.17 8.26
C ILE A 55 -16.45 4.45 8.82
N ASP A 56 -15.79 4.33 9.96
CA ASP A 56 -14.98 5.38 10.58
C ASP A 56 -13.57 4.84 10.71
N MET A 57 -12.60 5.41 9.99
CA MET A 57 -11.24 4.89 9.93
C MET A 57 -10.24 6.00 9.63
N VAL A 58 -9.00 5.79 10.09
CA VAL A 58 -7.85 6.60 9.65
C VAL A 58 -7.46 6.15 8.25
N ALA A 59 -7.10 7.08 7.36
CA ALA A 59 -6.76 6.77 5.97
C ALA A 59 -5.63 5.73 5.82
N ASN A 60 -4.66 5.77 6.73
CA ASN A 60 -3.56 4.81 6.84
C ASN A 60 -3.99 3.50 7.56
N THR A 61 -5.06 2.86 7.10
CA THR A 61 -5.58 1.58 7.63
C THR A 61 -5.52 0.49 6.58
N GLY A 62 -4.93 -0.66 6.92
CA GLY A 62 -4.82 -1.82 6.03
C GLY A 62 -3.74 -1.58 4.97
N THR A 63 -3.98 -2.02 3.74
CA THR A 63 -3.18 -1.66 2.57
C THR A 63 -3.68 -0.32 2.05
N TYR A 64 -2.83 0.71 2.05
CA TYR A 64 -3.20 2.09 1.72
C TYR A 64 -2.17 2.76 0.83
N VAL A 65 -2.55 3.92 0.27
CA VAL A 65 -1.66 4.76 -0.54
C VAL A 65 -1.45 6.11 0.13
N ASP A 66 -0.19 6.47 0.34
CA ASP A 66 0.22 7.82 0.69
C ASP A 66 0.41 8.68 -0.56
N SER A 67 -0.19 9.85 -0.53
CA SER A 67 -0.07 10.91 -1.52
C SER A 67 0.87 12.01 -1.01
N PRO A 68 1.36 12.92 -1.87
CA PRO A 68 2.24 14.01 -1.45
C PRO A 68 1.75 14.81 -0.24
N PHE A 69 0.43 15.00 -0.12
CA PHE A 69 -0.21 15.67 1.01
C PHE A 69 0.10 15.04 2.37
N HIS A 70 0.33 13.73 2.42
CA HIS A 70 0.73 13.03 3.66
C HIS A 70 1.97 13.68 4.29
N ARG A 71 2.90 14.17 3.46
CA ARG A 71 4.17 14.75 3.91
C ARG A 71 4.22 16.27 3.77
N TYR A 72 3.59 16.83 2.74
CA TYR A 72 3.71 18.22 2.34
C TYR A 72 2.33 18.88 2.28
N ALA A 73 2.09 19.92 3.08
CA ALA A 73 0.77 20.54 3.21
C ALA A 73 0.21 21.12 1.90
N ASP A 74 1.08 21.49 0.96
CA ASP A 74 0.70 21.99 -0.37
C ASP A 74 0.78 20.89 -1.46
N GLY A 75 1.06 19.65 -1.06
CA GLY A 75 1.13 18.49 -1.95
C GLY A 75 -0.26 18.04 -2.41
N LYS A 76 -0.30 17.29 -3.53
CA LYS A 76 -1.52 16.64 -4.02
C LYS A 76 -2.04 15.66 -2.98
N ASP A 77 -3.32 15.75 -2.66
CA ASP A 77 -4.02 14.71 -1.92
C ASP A 77 -4.39 13.53 -2.85
N LEU A 78 -4.96 12.48 -2.27
CA LEU A 78 -5.32 11.26 -3.01
C LEU A 78 -6.34 11.54 -4.14
N ALA A 79 -7.23 12.52 -3.99
CA ALA A 79 -8.24 12.86 -5.00
C ALA A 79 -7.64 13.69 -6.16
N ALA A 80 -6.51 14.35 -5.92
CA ALA A 80 -5.78 15.14 -6.91
C ALA A 80 -4.70 14.33 -7.67
N LEU A 81 -4.43 13.08 -7.28
CA LEU A 81 -3.50 12.22 -8.01
C LEU A 81 -4.09 11.81 -9.37
N PRO A 82 -3.31 11.89 -10.46
CA PRO A 82 -3.75 11.38 -11.76
C PRO A 82 -3.87 9.85 -11.74
N LEU A 83 -4.84 9.30 -12.47
CA LEU A 83 -5.07 7.84 -12.48
C LEU A 83 -3.87 7.08 -13.04
N GLU A 84 -3.16 7.65 -14.00
CA GLU A 84 -1.95 7.08 -14.57
C GLU A 84 -0.78 6.95 -13.56
N SER A 85 -0.85 7.59 -12.39
CA SER A 85 0.13 7.36 -11.31
C SER A 85 -0.31 6.26 -10.32
N LEU A 86 -1.47 5.63 -10.54
CA LEU A 86 -2.09 4.69 -9.58
C LEU A 86 -2.57 3.38 -10.23
N ALA A 87 -2.94 3.41 -11.50
CA ALA A 87 -3.62 2.30 -12.17
C ALA A 87 -3.06 2.05 -13.58
N ASP A 88 -3.17 0.79 -14.03
CA ASP A 88 -2.69 0.33 -15.34
C ASP A 88 -1.19 0.63 -15.58
N LEU A 89 -0.42 0.61 -14.49
CA LEU A 89 1.04 0.74 -14.51
C LEU A 89 1.68 -0.60 -14.82
N GLU A 90 2.64 -0.61 -15.74
CA GLU A 90 3.57 -1.73 -15.84
C GLU A 90 4.31 -1.85 -14.50
N SER A 91 4.43 -3.06 -13.98
CA SER A 91 5.03 -3.31 -12.68
C SER A 91 6.37 -4.03 -12.79
N VAL A 92 7.23 -3.80 -11.80
CA VAL A 92 8.43 -4.60 -11.54
C VAL A 92 8.40 -5.03 -10.08
N VAL A 93 8.49 -6.34 -9.84
CA VAL A 93 8.57 -6.90 -8.50
C VAL A 93 10.04 -7.09 -8.14
N VAL A 94 10.48 -6.37 -7.12
CA VAL A 94 11.83 -6.44 -6.56
C VAL A 94 11.83 -7.46 -5.43
N GLU A 95 12.54 -8.57 -5.62
CA GLU A 95 12.64 -9.63 -4.64
C GLU A 95 13.65 -9.28 -3.54
N ALA A 96 13.20 -9.30 -2.28
CA ALA A 96 13.95 -8.90 -1.10
C ALA A 96 13.61 -9.76 0.14
N ARG A 97 13.20 -11.03 -0.02
CA ARG A 97 12.90 -11.93 1.10
C ARG A 97 14.16 -12.51 1.77
N ASP A 98 15.10 -13.02 0.99
CA ASP A 98 16.25 -13.81 1.48
C ASP A 98 17.50 -12.97 1.79
N ARG A 99 17.31 -11.87 2.50
CA ARG A 99 18.35 -10.85 2.71
C ARG A 99 18.91 -10.79 4.12
N SER A 100 20.16 -10.37 4.23
CA SER A 100 20.78 -10.06 5.51
C SER A 100 20.41 -8.64 5.96
N GLY A 101 19.79 -8.51 7.13
CA GLY A 101 19.47 -7.22 7.73
C GLY A 101 18.18 -6.57 7.19
N ARG A 102 17.89 -5.35 7.67
CA ARG A 102 16.62 -4.66 7.43
C ARG A 102 16.67 -3.63 6.29
N ALA A 103 17.81 -3.00 6.03
CA ALA A 103 17.93 -1.84 5.13
C ALA A 103 18.11 -2.25 3.66
N ILE A 104 17.13 -2.01 2.78
CA ILE A 104 17.15 -2.30 1.33
C ILE A 104 17.75 -1.09 0.61
N ASP A 105 18.96 -1.25 0.09
CA ASP A 105 19.70 -0.18 -0.58
C ASP A 105 19.50 -0.18 -2.10
N GLU A 106 20.14 0.78 -2.77
CA GLU A 106 20.12 0.92 -4.23
C GLU A 106 20.51 -0.36 -4.99
N GLY A 107 21.33 -1.24 -4.39
CA GLY A 107 21.80 -2.47 -5.03
C GLY A 107 20.66 -3.44 -5.37
N ALA A 108 19.53 -3.38 -4.64
CA ALA A 108 18.35 -4.16 -4.94
C ALA A 108 17.64 -3.77 -6.26
N PHE A 109 17.97 -2.59 -6.79
CA PHE A 109 17.30 -2.01 -7.97
C PHE A 109 18.22 -1.90 -9.19
N GLU A 110 19.49 -2.29 -9.06
CA GLU A 110 20.48 -2.17 -10.12
C GLU A 110 20.09 -2.99 -11.36
N GLY A 111 20.20 -2.37 -12.54
CA GLY A 111 19.91 -3.02 -13.82
C GLY A 111 18.43 -3.22 -14.16
N LEU A 112 17.51 -2.77 -13.29
CA LEU A 112 16.07 -2.81 -13.55
C LEU A 112 15.62 -1.58 -14.34
N ASP A 113 14.63 -1.78 -15.21
CA ASP A 113 13.93 -0.69 -15.90
C ASP A 113 12.77 -0.21 -15.02
N LEU A 114 12.92 0.97 -14.41
CA LEU A 114 12.01 1.50 -13.40
C LEU A 114 11.14 2.67 -13.92
N ALA A 115 11.50 3.23 -15.09
CA ALA A 115 10.93 4.48 -15.57
C ALA A 115 9.45 4.31 -15.92
N GLY A 116 8.59 5.10 -15.28
CA GLY A 116 7.14 5.05 -15.47
C GLY A 116 6.46 3.81 -14.88
N LYS A 117 7.17 3.00 -14.09
CA LYS A 117 6.65 1.71 -13.57
C LYS A 117 6.25 1.78 -12.10
N ALA A 118 5.37 0.85 -11.71
CA ALA A 118 5.14 0.54 -10.31
C ALA A 118 6.23 -0.40 -9.80
N VAL A 119 7.03 0.04 -8.84
CA VAL A 119 8.11 -0.75 -8.24
C VAL A 119 7.61 -1.35 -6.94
N LEU A 120 7.37 -2.66 -6.93
CA LEU A 120 6.79 -3.37 -5.79
C LEU A 120 7.86 -4.22 -5.10
N VAL A 121 8.17 -3.92 -3.84
CA VAL A 121 9.25 -4.59 -3.10
C VAL A 121 8.66 -5.69 -2.24
N ARG A 122 8.95 -6.93 -2.60
CA ARG A 122 8.51 -8.13 -1.88
C ARG A 122 9.57 -8.53 -0.87
N THR A 123 9.25 -8.42 0.42
CA THR A 123 10.15 -8.83 1.51
C THR A 123 9.65 -10.08 2.23
N GLY A 124 8.41 -10.51 1.96
CA GLY A 124 7.72 -11.57 2.69
C GLY A 124 7.23 -11.13 4.07
N TRP A 125 7.31 -9.84 4.41
CA TRP A 125 6.92 -9.35 5.73
C TRP A 125 5.41 -9.45 5.98
N SER A 126 4.61 -9.49 4.92
CA SER A 126 3.17 -9.76 4.99
C SER A 126 2.83 -11.09 5.66
N ASP A 127 3.77 -12.06 5.70
CA ASP A 127 3.60 -13.33 6.42
C ASP A 127 3.42 -13.13 7.94
N HIS A 128 3.79 -11.97 8.46
CA HIS A 128 3.63 -11.60 9.88
C HIS A 128 2.37 -10.81 10.17
N TRP A 129 1.54 -10.50 9.18
CA TRP A 129 0.32 -9.71 9.34
C TRP A 129 -0.55 -10.21 10.51
N ARG A 130 -1.12 -9.27 11.29
CA ARG A 130 -1.90 -9.53 12.52
C ARG A 130 -1.13 -10.20 13.66
N THR A 131 0.20 -10.13 13.67
CA THR A 131 1.03 -10.53 14.81
C THR A 131 1.84 -9.35 15.33
N ASP A 132 2.27 -9.40 16.59
CA ASP A 132 3.13 -8.35 17.17
C ASP A 132 4.42 -8.15 16.37
N ARG A 133 4.93 -9.23 15.75
CA ARG A 133 6.13 -9.21 14.92
C ARG A 133 5.98 -8.28 13.71
N TYR A 134 4.78 -8.08 13.18
CA TYR A 134 4.58 -7.21 12.03
C TYR A 134 5.05 -5.77 12.29
N PHE A 135 4.88 -5.28 13.53
CA PHE A 135 5.14 -3.90 13.92
C PHE A 135 6.60 -3.62 14.27
N GLU A 136 7.48 -4.63 14.29
CA GLU A 136 8.82 -4.52 14.87
C GLU A 136 9.88 -5.19 13.99
N GLY A 137 10.96 -4.47 13.69
CA GLY A 137 12.10 -5.04 12.97
C GLY A 137 11.86 -5.29 11.47
N HIS A 138 10.82 -4.69 10.89
CA HIS A 138 10.53 -4.82 9.46
C HIS A 138 11.65 -4.27 8.56
N PRO A 139 11.85 -4.83 7.36
CA PRO A 139 12.67 -4.23 6.32
C PRO A 139 12.16 -2.85 5.89
N PHE A 140 13.07 -2.02 5.39
CA PHE A 140 12.77 -0.65 4.94
C PHE A 140 13.70 -0.27 3.78
N LEU A 141 13.32 0.72 2.97
CA LEU A 141 14.18 1.26 1.92
C LEU A 141 15.15 2.31 2.48
N THR A 142 16.40 2.33 2.01
CA THR A 142 17.34 3.37 2.41
C THR A 142 17.05 4.69 1.68
N ARG A 143 17.64 5.78 2.21
CA ARG A 143 17.71 7.06 1.50
C ARG A 143 18.32 6.92 0.09
N GLY A 144 19.30 6.03 -0.08
CA GLY A 144 19.95 5.75 -1.37
C GLY A 144 18.98 5.12 -2.36
N ALA A 145 18.27 4.07 -1.93
CA ALA A 145 17.20 3.45 -2.71
C ALA A 145 16.11 4.46 -3.13
N ALA A 146 15.64 5.30 -2.20
CA ALA A 146 14.63 6.32 -2.51
C ALA A 146 15.10 7.33 -3.57
N ARG A 147 16.38 7.76 -3.50
CA ARG A 147 16.96 8.67 -4.51
C ARG A 147 17.09 7.99 -5.87
N LEU A 148 17.47 6.71 -5.89
CA LEU A 148 17.55 5.95 -7.14
C LEU A 148 16.16 5.82 -7.76
N LEU A 149 15.15 5.42 -7.00
CA LEU A 149 13.77 5.26 -7.47
C LEU A 149 13.22 6.57 -8.05
N ALA A 150 13.39 7.67 -7.32
CA ALA A 150 12.97 8.99 -7.79
C ALA A 150 13.75 9.44 -9.04
N GLY A 151 15.07 9.25 -9.04
CA GLY A 151 15.93 9.63 -10.17
C GLY A 151 15.71 8.78 -11.43
N ALA A 152 15.31 7.51 -11.27
CA ALA A 152 14.96 6.61 -12.36
C ALA A 152 13.53 6.84 -12.88
N GLY A 153 12.73 7.67 -12.21
CA GLY A 153 11.38 8.01 -12.64
C GLY A 153 10.34 6.92 -12.38
N ALA A 154 10.47 6.18 -11.28
CA ALA A 154 9.40 5.28 -10.83
C ALA A 154 8.07 6.04 -10.71
N ALA A 155 6.97 5.47 -11.19
CA ALA A 155 5.65 6.09 -11.13
C ALA A 155 4.96 5.86 -9.79
N PHE A 156 5.27 4.73 -9.14
CA PHE A 156 4.64 4.28 -7.90
C PHE A 156 5.59 3.34 -7.16
N VAL A 157 5.59 3.36 -5.83
CA VAL A 157 6.41 2.44 -5.03
C VAL A 157 5.56 1.72 -3.99
N GLY A 158 5.59 0.39 -4.00
CA GLY A 158 4.82 -0.45 -3.08
C GLY A 158 5.72 -1.32 -2.20
N VAL A 159 5.33 -1.54 -0.94
CA VAL A 159 6.02 -2.46 -0.02
C VAL A 159 5.03 -3.33 0.76
N ASP A 160 5.42 -4.57 1.06
CA ASP A 160 4.67 -5.50 1.92
C ASP A 160 5.01 -5.37 3.42
N THR A 161 5.68 -4.28 3.79
CA THR A 161 6.16 -4.02 5.15
C THR A 161 5.24 -3.05 5.91
N TYR A 162 5.47 -2.96 7.22
CA TYR A 162 4.79 -2.03 8.12
C TYR A 162 4.98 -0.56 7.78
N ASN A 163 6.16 -0.22 7.25
CA ASN A 163 6.48 1.11 6.76
C ASN A 163 7.64 1.00 5.77
N ILE A 164 7.68 1.90 4.79
CA ILE A 164 8.75 1.98 3.79
C ILE A 164 10.04 2.57 4.37
N ASP A 165 9.94 3.38 5.44
CA ASP A 165 11.07 3.97 6.17
C ASP A 165 11.46 3.14 7.40
N ASP A 166 12.69 3.34 7.91
CA ASP A 166 13.04 2.83 9.23
C ASP A 166 12.22 3.57 10.31
N THR A 167 11.45 2.82 11.08
CA THR A 167 10.66 3.35 12.21
C THR A 167 11.48 3.90 13.37
N ALA A 168 12.77 3.60 13.41
CA ALA A 168 13.71 4.21 14.33
C ALA A 168 14.28 5.56 13.85
N ASP A 169 14.23 5.87 12.55
CA ASP A 169 14.71 7.14 12.00
C ASP A 169 13.56 8.17 11.93
N PRO A 170 13.56 9.22 12.78
CA PRO A 170 12.48 10.20 12.80
C PRO A 170 12.45 11.08 11.53
N THR A 171 13.48 11.05 10.69
CA THR A 171 13.55 11.90 9.50
C THR A 171 12.73 11.39 8.33
N ARG A 172 12.40 10.08 8.31
CA ARG A 172 11.58 9.42 7.28
C ARG A 172 11.98 9.82 5.85
N PRO A 173 13.24 9.54 5.46
CA PRO A 173 13.80 10.03 4.21
C PRO A 173 13.07 9.50 2.98
N VAL A 174 12.55 8.27 3.00
CA VAL A 174 11.92 7.65 1.84
C VAL A 174 10.61 8.33 1.53
N HIS A 175 9.73 8.53 2.52
CA HIS A 175 8.52 9.33 2.36
C HIS A 175 8.85 10.72 1.83
N SER A 176 9.84 11.39 2.43
CA SER A 176 10.20 12.75 2.02
C SER A 176 10.68 12.82 0.56
N ILE A 177 11.49 11.86 0.12
CA ILE A 177 12.06 11.86 -1.23
C ILE A 177 11.01 11.47 -2.28
N LEU A 178 10.29 10.36 -2.08
CA LEU A 178 9.35 9.86 -3.08
C LEU A 178 8.15 10.78 -3.21
N LEU A 179 7.52 11.17 -2.09
CA LEU A 179 6.38 12.08 -2.12
C LEU A 179 6.76 13.49 -2.60
N GLY A 180 8.02 13.91 -2.36
CA GLY A 180 8.54 15.19 -2.86
C GLY A 180 8.80 15.17 -4.37
N ALA A 181 8.87 13.98 -4.97
CA ALA A 181 8.96 13.74 -6.41
C ALA A 181 7.60 13.38 -7.03
N ASP A 182 6.49 13.59 -6.32
CA ASP A 182 5.13 13.20 -6.74
C ASP A 182 4.95 11.70 -7.01
N ILE A 183 5.73 10.83 -6.34
CA ILE A 183 5.65 9.37 -6.46
C ILE A 183 4.81 8.82 -5.30
N PRO A 184 3.60 8.29 -5.54
CA PRO A 184 2.77 7.71 -4.48
C PRO A 184 3.40 6.44 -3.89
N ILE A 185 3.11 6.20 -2.62
CA ILE A 185 3.66 5.07 -1.87
C ILE A 185 2.51 4.17 -1.42
N CYS A 186 2.62 2.86 -1.59
CA CYS A 186 1.72 1.89 -0.99
C CYS A 186 2.41 1.03 0.06
N GLU A 187 1.84 0.98 1.25
CA GLU A 187 2.38 0.20 2.37
C GLU A 187 1.41 -0.95 2.72
N HIS A 188 1.90 -1.93 3.46
CA HIS A 188 1.14 -3.11 3.89
C HIS A 188 0.55 -3.95 2.75
N MET A 189 1.23 -4.02 1.61
CA MET A 189 0.80 -4.89 0.52
C MET A 189 0.89 -6.38 0.92
N THR A 190 0.06 -7.21 0.29
CA THR A 190 0.15 -8.67 0.37
C THR A 190 0.06 -9.29 -1.02
N GLY A 191 0.17 -10.61 -1.13
CA GLY A 191 0.00 -11.32 -2.41
C GLY A 191 1.08 -11.04 -3.47
N LEU A 192 2.14 -10.30 -3.14
CA LEU A 192 3.24 -9.99 -4.06
C LEU A 192 3.96 -11.25 -4.57
N ASP A 193 3.85 -12.37 -3.86
CA ASP A 193 4.38 -13.68 -4.27
C ASP A 193 3.64 -14.31 -5.45
N GLN A 194 2.44 -13.83 -5.77
CA GLN A 194 1.61 -14.32 -6.87
C GLN A 194 1.85 -13.54 -8.18
N LEU A 195 2.64 -12.47 -8.12
CA LEU A 195 2.94 -11.62 -9.28
C LEU A 195 4.13 -12.18 -10.09
N PRO A 196 4.15 -11.98 -11.42
CA PRO A 196 5.37 -12.17 -12.20
C PRO A 196 6.42 -11.12 -11.80
N ALA A 197 7.68 -11.35 -12.18
CA ALA A 197 8.76 -10.39 -11.91
C ALA A 197 8.54 -9.02 -12.59
N ALA A 198 7.84 -8.99 -13.72
CA ALA A 198 7.43 -7.77 -14.40
C ALA A 198 6.18 -7.99 -15.26
N GLY A 199 5.45 -6.92 -15.53
CA GLY A 199 4.30 -6.88 -16.45
C GLY A 199 3.11 -6.10 -15.92
#